data_AF-A0A432JXF6-F1
#
_entry.id   AF-A0A432JXF6-F1
#
_cell.length_a   1.000
_cell.length_b   1.000
_cell.length_c   1.000
_cell.angle_alpha   90.00
_cell.angle_beta   90.00
_cell.angle_gamma   90.00
#
_symmetry.space_group_name_H-M   'P 1'
#
loop_
_entity.id
_entity.type
_entity.pdbx_description
1 polymer ?
#
loop_
_entity_poly.entity_id
_entity_poly.type
_entity_poly.pdbx_seq_one_letter_code
_entity_poly.pdbx_strand_id
1 'polypeptide(L)' 'MANIGKLNTLKVLREAEQGLYLDGDNLGDILIPKRYVPEGTVVDDEIEVFIYTDSEDRIIATTEK' A
#
# COMPACT_ATOMS: atom_id res chain seq x y z
N MET A 1 4.26 -9.47 8.38
CA MET A 1 4.04 -10.21 7.13
C MET A 1 2.74 -9.80 6.47
N ALA A 2 2.85 -9.06 5.38
CA ALA A 2 1.74 -8.70 4.53
C ALA A 2 1.20 -9.92 3.76
N ASN A 3 -0.11 -9.97 3.52
CA ASN A 3 -0.80 -11.07 2.84
C ASN A 3 -1.65 -10.55 1.68
N ILE A 4 -1.45 -11.11 0.48
CA ILE A 4 -2.28 -10.84 -0.69
C ILE A 4 -3.70 -11.39 -0.47
N GLY A 5 -4.71 -10.67 -0.92
CA GLY A 5 -6.12 -11.04 -0.80
C GLY A 5 -6.72 -10.79 0.58
N LYS A 6 -6.05 -9.99 1.43
CA LYS A 6 -6.48 -9.64 2.79
C LYS A 6 -6.25 -8.15 3.07
N LEU A 7 -6.93 -7.66 4.10
CA LEU A 7 -6.58 -6.39 4.74
C LEU A 7 -5.30 -6.55 5.55
N ASN A 8 -4.43 -5.56 5.47
CA ASN A 8 -3.16 -5.48 6.16
C ASN A 8 -2.96 -4.04 6.65
N THR A 9 -2.44 -3.89 7.86
CA THR A 9 -1.95 -2.60 8.36
C THR A 9 -0.47 -2.50 8.00
N LEU A 10 -0.12 -1.58 7.10
CA LEU A 10 1.26 -1.41 6.60
C LEU A 10 1.77 -0.01 6.89
N LYS A 11 3.06 0.10 7.18
CA LYS A 11 3.75 1.36 7.45
C LYS A 11 4.13 2.07 6.15
N VAL A 12 3.94 3.38 6.09
CA VAL A 12 4.39 4.23 4.98
C VAL A 12 5.90 4.43 5.05
N LEU A 13 6.61 4.00 4.02
CA LEU A 13 8.06 4.12 3.90
C LEU A 13 8.51 5.42 3.25
N ARG A 14 7.82 5.83 2.17
CA ARG A 14 8.16 7.03 1.39
C ARG A 14 7.03 7.47 0.47
N GLU A 15 7.06 8.76 0.14
CA GLU A 15 6.22 9.38 -0.88
C GLU A 15 6.86 9.30 -2.28
N ALA A 16 6.02 9.17 -3.30
CA ALA A 16 6.39 9.24 -4.70
C ALA A 16 5.28 9.93 -5.52
N GLU A 17 5.57 10.31 -6.77
CA GLU A 17 4.59 11.00 -7.62
C GLU A 17 3.30 10.16 -7.83
N GLN A 18 3.47 8.84 -7.98
CA GLN A 18 2.37 7.89 -8.17
C GLN A 18 1.56 7.58 -6.89
N GLY A 19 2.05 7.91 -5.69
CA GLY A 19 1.41 7.53 -4.42
C GLY A 19 2.40 7.29 -3.28
N LEU A 20 2.08 6.35 -2.38
CA LEU A 20 2.95 5.98 -1.25
C LEU A 20 3.49 4.55 -1.41
N TYR A 21 4.72 4.33 -0.96
CA TYR A 21 5.26 2.99 -0.79
C TYR A 21 5.09 2.52 0.65
N LEU A 22 4.56 1.32 0.82
CA LEU A 22 4.26 0.69 2.09
C LEU A 22 5.21 -0.49 2.32
N ASP A 23 5.53 -0.74 3.59
CA ASP A 23 6.35 -1.88 3.99
C ASP A 23 5.53 -3.18 3.91
N GLY A 24 5.72 -3.92 2.82
CA GLY A 24 5.11 -5.23 2.59
C GLY A 24 5.88 -6.40 3.21
N ASP A 25 6.90 -6.15 4.05
CA ASP A 25 7.74 -7.19 4.64
C ASP A 25 8.34 -8.09 3.52
N ASN A 26 8.12 -9.41 3.57
CA ASN A 26 8.58 -10.33 2.52
C ASN A 26 8.01 -10.09 1.11
N LEU A 27 6.96 -9.27 0.96
CA LEU A 27 6.43 -8.87 -0.37
C LEU A 27 7.20 -7.67 -0.96
N GLY A 28 8.12 -7.09 -0.20
CA GLY A 28 8.86 -5.88 -0.58
C GLY A 28 7.99 -4.62 -0.49
N ASP A 29 8.39 -3.59 -1.23
CA ASP A 29 7.68 -2.31 -1.23
C ASP A 29 6.38 -2.39 -2.05
N ILE A 30 5.25 -2.08 -1.41
CA ILE A 30 3.94 -2.13 -2.06
C ILE A 30 3.47 -0.71 -2.34
N LEU A 31 3.07 -0.44 -3.58
CA LEU A 31 2.54 0.87 -3.96
C LEU A 31 1.04 0.95 -3.62
N ILE A 32 0.66 2.01 -2.90
CA ILE A 32 -0.71 2.51 -2.87
C ILE A 32 -0.81 3.74 -3.80
N PRO A 33 -1.58 3.67 -4.90
CA PRO A 33 -1.82 4.80 -5.79
C PRO A 33 -2.38 6.02 -5.04
N LYS A 34 -1.95 7.23 -5.43
CA LYS A 34 -2.36 8.50 -4.80
C LYS A 34 -3.87 8.67 -4.60
N ARG A 35 -4.68 8.13 -5.52
CA ARG A 35 -6.15 8.16 -5.45
C ARG A 35 -6.75 7.38 -4.28
N TYR A 36 -5.99 6.48 -3.67
CA TYR A 36 -6.39 5.65 -2.54
C TYR A 36 -5.70 6.06 -1.24
N VAL A 37 -4.82 7.06 -1.28
CA VAL A 37 -4.13 7.54 -0.09
C VAL A 37 -5.11 8.40 0.73
N PRO A 38 -5.38 8.06 2.00
CA PRO A 38 -6.20 8.90 2.87
C PRO A 38 -5.58 10.29 3.04
N GLU A 39 -6.41 11.32 3.10
CA GLU A 39 -5.94 12.70 3.28
C GLU A 39 -5.15 12.85 4.59
N GLY A 40 -3.99 13.52 4.52
CA GLY A 40 -3.14 13.74 5.68
C GLY A 40 -2.22 12.59 6.07
N THR A 41 -2.22 11.48 5.32
CA THR A 41 -1.25 10.39 5.52
C THR A 41 0.16 10.89 5.24
N VAL A 42 1.09 10.66 6.16
CA VAL A 42 2.51 11.02 6.03
C VAL A 42 3.42 9.80 6.16
N VAL A 43 4.71 9.99 5.85
CA VAL A 43 5.74 8.96 6.11
C VAL A 43 5.74 8.59 7.59
N ASP A 44 6.03 7.31 7.87
CA ASP A 44 5.97 6.67 9.19
C ASP A 44 4.57 6.35 9.74
N ASP A 45 3.48 6.82 9.12
CA ASP A 45 2.11 6.41 9.49
C ASP A 45 1.84 4.94 9.13
N GLU A 46 0.84 4.35 9.78
CA GLU A 46 0.30 3.04 9.44
C GLU A 46 -1.09 3.18 8.81
N ILE A 47 -1.31 2.50 7.68
CA ILE A 47 -2.59 2.50 6.97
C ILE A 47 -3.13 1.09 6.76
N GLU A 48 -4.43 0.91 6.94
CA GLU A 48 -5.12 -0.35 6.61
C GLU A 48 -5.43 -0.38 5.11
N VAL A 49 -4.90 -1.40 4.43
CA VAL A 49 -5.00 -1.56 2.98
C VAL A 49 -5.30 -3.00 2.60
N PHE A 50 -6.05 -3.17 1.52
CA PHE A 50 -6.22 -4.45 0.84
C PHE A 50 -5.10 -4.63 -0.21
N ILE A 51 -4.42 -5.78 -0.18
CA ILE A 51 -3.34 -6.08 -1.13
C ILE A 51 -3.86 -7.02 -2.21
N TYR A 52 -3.64 -6.68 -3.47
CA TYR A 52 -4.03 -7.49 -4.63
C TYR A 52 -3.02 -7.35 -5.77
N THR A 53 -3.15 -8.19 -6.80
CA THR A 53 -2.38 -8.10 -8.04
C THR A 53 -3.20 -7.41 -9.12
N ASP A 54 -2.64 -6.42 -9.80
CA ASP A 54 -3.28 -5.78 -10.95
C ASP A 54 -3.18 -6.64 -12.22
N SER A 55 -3.65 -6.12 -13.36
CA SER A 55 -3.62 -6.81 -14.65
C SER A 55 -2.22 -7.02 -15.23
N GLU A 56 -1.19 -6.42 -14.65
CA GLU A 56 0.22 -6.54 -15.05
C GLU A 56 1.01 -7.40 -14.04
N ASP A 57 0.33 -8.21 -13.22
CA ASP A 57 0.91 -9.05 -12.16
C ASP A 57 1.69 -8.25 -11.09
N ARG A 58 1.41 -6.95 -10.93
CA ARG A 58 2.06 -6.11 -9.92
C ARG A 58 1.29 -6.14 -8.61
N ILE A 59 2.01 -6.24 -7.49
CA ILE A 59 1.43 -6.14 -6.14
C ILE A 59 1.10 -4.67 -5.85
N ILE A 60 -0.18 -4.39 -5.60
CA ILE A 60 -0.73 -3.07 -5.33
C ILE A 60 -1.57 -3.11 -4.05
N ALA A 61 -1.60 -1.99 -3.34
CA ALA A 61 -2.47 -1.75 -2.18
C ALA A 61 -3.60 -0.76 -2.53
N THR A 62 -4.78 -0.95 -1.92
CA THR A 62 -5.90 -0.01 -1.99
C THR A 62 -6.58 0.13 -0.63
N THR A 63 -7.21 1.28 -0.38
CA THR A 63 -8.10 1.53 0.77
C THR A 63 -9.58 1.41 0.39
N GLU A 64 -9.89 1.10 -0.88
CA GLU A 64 -11.25 0.82 -1.33
C GLU A 64 -11.77 -0.48 -0.73
N LYS A 65 -13.10 -0.52 -0.49
CA LYS A 65 -13.82 -1.68 0.05
C LYS A 65 -14.41 -2.54 -1.04
#